data_AF-A0A962SEY8-F1
#
_entry.id   AF-A0A962SEY8-F1
#
_cell.length_a   1.000
_cell.length_b   1.000
_cell.length_c   1.000
_cell.angle_alpha   90.00
_cell.angle_beta   90.00
_cell.angle_gamma   90.00
#
_symmetry.space_group_name_H-M   'P 1'
#
loop_
_entity.id
_entity.type
_entity.pdbx_description
1 polymer ?
#
loop_
_entity_poly.entity_id
_entity_poly.type
_entity_poly.pdbx_seq_one_letter_code
_entity_poly.pdbx_strand_id
1 'polypeptide(L)'
;PREALDALDALDALEDALPAAFDYNHIYDLPEGERPSDGKNPSPTDVELGATGTGRGIRLGVIDTLPNPDHVSLKNQAITIRDFADKGQRDRSHATAVVSILVGEDPAADYSGLIPGAQIYAANIFSLDKSGRPQTNAFAMIRALDWLAGENVGVINLSIAGPPSDALETVLQRLAERGHQVVAAVGNDGPAAPPLYPAAYQSVTGVTAVDLNNRPYRRANRGAHVDYAAPGVRLRAAQSDGHYDAFTGTSFATPVVSALFALQAKTASDARNAATKPAPKYLDLGEPGRDTIFGYGLIQLAREHNP
;
A
#
# COMPACT_ATOMS: atom_id res chain seq x y z
N PRO A 1 23.67 11.48 -0.54
CA PRO A 1 23.55 11.50 0.95
C PRO A 1 23.33 12.95 1.43
N ARG A 2 22.26 13.19 2.22
CA ARG A 2 21.68 14.49 2.65
C ARG A 2 20.77 15.24 1.67
N GLU A 3 19.78 14.54 1.13
CA GLU A 3 18.47 15.14 0.76
C GLU A 3 17.35 14.17 1.21
N ALA A 4 17.50 13.59 2.41
CA ALA A 4 16.31 13.22 3.17
C ALA A 4 15.50 14.52 3.27
N LEU A 5 14.19 14.44 3.05
CA LEU A 5 13.29 15.57 3.09
C LEU A 5 13.77 16.48 4.25
N ASP A 6 14.04 17.74 3.94
CA ASP A 6 14.07 18.84 4.92
C ASP A 6 12.71 18.93 5.65
N ALA A 7 11.89 17.88 5.65
CA ALA A 7 10.56 17.83 6.21
C ALA A 7 10.62 17.80 7.71
N LEU A 8 11.56 17.13 8.37
CA LEU A 8 11.62 17.21 9.83
C LEU A 8 12.04 18.61 10.30
N ASP A 9 13.07 19.19 9.69
CA ASP A 9 13.50 20.57 9.98
C ASP A 9 12.44 21.60 9.52
N ALA A 10 11.74 21.36 8.40
CA ALA A 10 10.62 22.19 7.94
C ALA A 10 9.32 21.93 8.71
N LEU A 11 9.13 20.77 9.36
CA LEU A 11 7.99 20.45 10.21
C LEU A 11 8.19 21.11 11.57
N ASP A 12 9.38 21.03 12.15
CA ASP A 12 9.77 21.80 13.34
C ASP A 12 9.66 23.31 13.05
N ALA A 13 10.09 23.78 11.86
CA ALA A 13 9.91 25.17 11.45
C ALA A 13 8.45 25.54 11.09
N LEU A 14 7.61 24.60 10.62
CA LEU A 14 6.18 24.79 10.38
C LEU A 14 5.39 24.82 11.69
N GLU A 15 5.81 24.06 12.70
CA GLU A 15 5.30 24.08 14.08
C GLU A 15 5.51 25.46 14.72
N ASP A 16 6.69 26.08 14.49
CA ASP A 16 7.01 27.44 14.94
C ASP A 16 6.35 28.55 14.10
N ALA A 17 6.14 28.32 12.79
CA ALA A 17 5.63 29.34 11.86
C ALA A 17 4.09 29.38 11.71
N LEU A 18 3.37 28.35 12.13
CA LEU A 18 1.91 28.24 11.93
C LEU A 18 1.20 27.72 13.19
N PRO A 19 0.82 28.60 14.13
CA PRO A 19 0.06 28.19 15.30
C PRO A 19 -1.39 27.83 14.92
N ALA A 20 -1.87 26.74 15.53
CA ALA A 20 -3.28 26.37 15.77
C ALA A 20 -4.12 25.75 14.63
N ALA A 21 -3.60 25.51 13.41
CA ALA A 21 -4.41 24.97 12.31
C ALA A 21 -3.93 23.62 11.71
N PHE A 22 -2.80 23.06 12.14
CA PHE A 22 -2.35 21.76 11.65
C PHE A 22 -2.87 20.61 12.51
N ASP A 23 -3.73 19.78 11.92
CA ASP A 23 -4.31 18.64 12.62
C ASP A 23 -3.44 17.38 12.53
N TYR A 24 -2.45 17.33 13.43
CA TYR A 24 -1.57 16.19 13.64
C TYR A 24 -2.17 15.10 14.56
N ASN A 25 -3.31 15.36 15.20
CA ASN A 25 -3.87 14.51 16.26
C ASN A 25 -4.81 13.42 15.72
N HIS A 26 -4.75 13.16 14.42
CA HIS A 26 -5.56 12.16 13.76
C HIS A 26 -5.03 10.74 13.98
N ILE A 27 -5.96 9.86 14.36
CA ILE A 27 -5.74 8.42 14.47
C ILE A 27 -6.10 7.78 13.14
N TYR A 28 -5.16 7.02 12.57
CA TYR A 28 -5.40 6.17 11.42
C TYR A 28 -5.58 4.73 11.90
N ASP A 29 -6.39 3.97 11.17
CA ASP A 29 -6.70 2.58 11.46
C ASP A 29 -6.32 1.67 10.28
N LEU A 30 -6.20 0.38 10.59
CA LEU A 30 -6.13 -0.67 9.58
C LEU A 30 -7.56 -0.98 9.13
N PRO A 31 -7.85 -1.00 7.81
CA PRO A 31 -9.14 -1.44 7.33
C PRO A 31 -9.43 -2.88 7.81
N GLU A 32 -10.61 -3.13 8.37
CA GLU A 32 -11.00 -4.49 8.78
C GLU A 32 -10.99 -5.44 7.58
N GLY A 33 -10.22 -6.52 7.67
CA GLY A 33 -10.17 -7.58 6.66
C GLY A 33 -10.89 -8.86 7.12
N GLU A 34 -11.56 -9.53 6.19
CA GLU A 34 -12.20 -10.84 6.46
C GLU A 34 -11.23 -11.99 6.12
N ARG A 35 -11.13 -12.99 7.01
CA ARG A 35 -10.41 -14.26 6.80
C ARG A 35 -11.41 -15.38 6.47
N PRO A 36 -11.45 -15.92 5.24
CA PRO A 36 -12.25 -17.10 4.89
C PRO A 36 -11.62 -18.40 5.38
N SER A 37 -12.41 -19.44 5.64
CA SER A 37 -11.89 -20.75 6.03
C SER A 37 -11.40 -21.60 4.83
N ASP A 38 -10.26 -22.26 5.03
CA ASP A 38 -9.67 -23.44 4.36
C ASP A 38 -10.27 -23.94 3.03
N GLY A 39 -9.93 -23.25 1.94
CA GLY A 39 -10.06 -23.75 0.56
C GLY A 39 -8.87 -23.34 -0.31
N LYS A 40 -8.80 -23.79 -1.58
CA LYS A 40 -7.80 -23.31 -2.55
C LYS A 40 -8.06 -21.83 -2.88
N ASN A 41 -7.44 -20.95 -2.13
CA ASN A 41 -7.53 -19.50 -2.31
C ASN A 41 -6.54 -19.05 -3.40
N PRO A 42 -6.90 -18.05 -4.22
CA PRO A 42 -6.01 -17.52 -5.25
C PRO A 42 -4.71 -17.00 -4.65
N SER A 43 -3.58 -17.41 -5.23
CA SER A 43 -2.28 -16.83 -4.96
C SER A 43 -2.15 -15.46 -5.64
N PRO A 44 -1.21 -14.60 -5.17
CA PRO A 44 -0.95 -13.31 -5.83
C PRO A 44 -0.71 -13.42 -7.33
N THR A 45 -0.04 -14.50 -7.77
CA THR A 45 0.30 -14.76 -9.17
C THR A 45 -0.81 -15.42 -9.99
N ASP A 46 -1.88 -15.93 -9.35
CA ASP A 46 -3.02 -16.53 -10.06
C ASP A 46 -3.90 -15.47 -10.75
N VAL A 47 -3.64 -14.21 -10.45
CA VAL A 47 -4.32 -13.11 -11.11
C VAL A 47 -3.65 -12.86 -12.45
N GLU A 48 -4.42 -13.00 -13.54
CA GLU A 48 -4.01 -12.61 -14.90
C GLU A 48 -3.84 -11.08 -15.03
N LEU A 49 -2.86 -10.51 -14.32
CA LEU A 49 -2.43 -9.11 -14.44
C LEU A 49 -1.32 -8.97 -15.50
N GLY A 50 -0.84 -10.08 -16.07
CA GLY A 50 0.37 -10.13 -16.88
C GLY A 50 1.67 -9.97 -16.07
N ALA A 51 1.61 -10.15 -14.75
CA ALA A 51 2.65 -9.79 -13.79
C ALA A 51 3.32 -10.99 -13.11
N THR A 52 4.34 -11.54 -13.74
CA THR A 52 5.43 -12.20 -13.02
C THR A 52 6.73 -11.61 -13.53
N GLY A 53 7.43 -10.88 -12.67
CA GLY A 53 8.70 -10.24 -13.00
C GLY A 53 9.61 -10.28 -11.80
N THR A 54 10.92 -10.43 -12.02
CA THR A 54 11.87 -10.31 -10.91
C THR A 54 11.85 -8.87 -10.41
N GLY A 55 11.59 -8.64 -9.13
CA GLY A 55 11.59 -7.32 -8.51
C GLY A 55 12.99 -6.71 -8.35
N ARG A 56 14.04 -7.31 -8.92
CA ARG A 56 15.42 -6.85 -8.78
C ARG A 56 15.57 -5.40 -9.24
N GLY A 57 16.18 -4.57 -8.39
CA GLY A 57 16.36 -3.14 -8.65
C GLY A 57 15.17 -2.26 -8.25
N ILE A 58 14.01 -2.86 -7.91
CA ILE A 58 12.87 -2.12 -7.35
C ILE A 58 13.11 -1.84 -5.86
N ARG A 59 12.83 -0.60 -5.47
CA ARG A 59 12.77 -0.14 -4.08
C ARG A 59 11.33 0.31 -3.79
N LEU A 60 10.65 -0.39 -2.89
CA LEU A 60 9.24 -0.15 -2.56
C LEU A 60 9.09 0.05 -1.05
N GLY A 61 8.42 1.15 -0.67
CA GLY A 61 8.08 1.45 0.72
C GLY A 61 6.73 0.87 1.11
N VAL A 62 6.62 0.32 2.32
CA VAL A 62 5.37 -0.15 2.91
C VAL A 62 5.20 0.53 4.25
N ILE A 63 4.15 1.31 4.44
CA ILE A 63 3.77 1.83 5.76
C ILE A 63 2.57 1.03 6.26
N ASP A 64 2.77 0.28 7.34
CA ASP A 64 1.81 -0.70 7.86
C ASP A 64 2.12 -1.01 9.35
N THR A 65 1.66 -2.15 9.86
CA THR A 65 2.15 -2.77 11.10
C THR A 65 3.57 -3.35 10.91
N LEU A 66 4.08 -4.08 11.91
CA LEU A 66 5.44 -4.60 11.88
C LEU A 66 5.49 -5.95 11.16
N PRO A 67 6.09 -6.14 9.99
CA PRO A 67 6.11 -7.46 9.34
C PRO A 67 6.88 -8.48 10.18
N ASN A 68 6.55 -9.78 10.04
CA ASN A 68 7.33 -10.88 10.59
C ASN A 68 8.40 -11.34 9.58
N PRO A 69 9.67 -10.90 9.69
CA PRO A 69 10.72 -11.32 8.76
C PRO A 69 11.06 -12.80 8.88
N ASP A 70 10.71 -13.47 9.98
CA ASP A 70 11.02 -14.88 10.20
C ASP A 70 10.03 -15.84 9.52
N HIS A 71 8.94 -15.31 8.94
CA HIS A 71 8.02 -16.11 8.14
C HIS A 71 8.77 -16.77 6.97
N VAL A 72 8.46 -18.04 6.67
CA VAL A 72 9.17 -18.82 5.64
C VAL A 72 9.21 -18.14 4.28
N SER A 73 8.14 -17.42 3.91
CA SER A 73 8.07 -16.66 2.66
C SER A 73 8.92 -15.38 2.66
N LEU A 74 9.26 -14.83 3.82
CA LEU A 74 9.89 -13.52 3.97
C LEU A 74 11.36 -13.59 4.40
N LYS A 75 11.79 -14.69 5.04
CA LYS A 75 13.13 -14.85 5.64
C LYS A 75 14.31 -14.65 4.67
N ASN A 76 14.09 -14.88 3.37
CA ASN A 76 15.10 -14.74 2.33
C ASN A 76 14.89 -13.49 1.46
N GLN A 77 13.89 -12.67 1.78
CA GLN A 77 13.58 -11.46 1.02
C GLN A 77 14.35 -10.26 1.57
N ALA A 78 14.63 -9.30 0.70
CA ALA A 78 15.36 -8.09 1.05
C ALA A 78 14.41 -7.08 1.73
N ILE A 79 14.29 -7.15 3.06
CA ILE A 79 13.38 -6.30 3.83
C ILE A 79 14.17 -5.49 4.87
N THR A 80 14.11 -4.17 4.76
CA THR A 80 14.62 -3.23 5.77
C THR A 80 13.45 -2.72 6.59
N ILE A 81 13.47 -2.95 7.89
CA ILE A 81 12.39 -2.60 8.81
C ILE A 81 12.82 -1.41 9.67
N ARG A 82 11.94 -0.41 9.82
CA ARG A 82 12.08 0.66 10.81
C ARG A 82 10.76 0.88 11.54
N ASP A 83 10.86 1.11 12.84
CA ASP A 83 9.70 1.28 13.71
C ASP A 83 9.58 2.74 14.16
N PHE A 84 8.44 3.36 13.82
CA PHE A 84 8.09 4.75 14.13
C PHE A 84 6.91 4.85 15.11
N ALA A 85 6.34 3.71 15.50
CA ALA A 85 5.21 3.65 16.42
C ALA A 85 5.64 3.98 17.85
N ASP A 86 4.72 4.54 18.62
CA ASP A 86 4.90 4.76 20.04
C ASP A 86 5.08 3.44 20.83
N LYS A 87 5.35 3.55 22.14
CA LYS A 87 5.51 2.38 23.01
C LYS A 87 4.24 1.53 23.02
N GLY A 88 4.40 0.23 22.86
CA GLY A 88 3.28 -0.72 22.90
C GLY A 88 3.64 -2.04 22.25
N GLN A 89 2.75 -3.01 22.34
CA GLN A 89 2.92 -4.27 21.60
C GLN A 89 2.81 -4.00 20.10
N ARG A 90 3.51 -4.80 19.30
CA ARG A 90 3.48 -4.74 17.84
C ARG A 90 2.57 -5.85 17.32
N ASP A 91 1.58 -5.50 16.51
CA ASP A 91 0.95 -6.49 15.64
C ASP A 91 1.88 -6.78 14.47
N ARG A 92 1.92 -8.05 14.07
CA ARG A 92 2.68 -8.50 12.92
C ARG A 92 1.82 -9.11 11.81
N SER A 93 0.52 -9.25 12.04
CA SER A 93 -0.37 -10.01 11.16
C SER A 93 -0.55 -9.30 9.81
N HIS A 94 -0.98 -8.04 9.84
CA HIS A 94 -1.39 -7.30 8.64
C HIS A 94 -0.21 -7.05 7.68
N ALA A 95 0.90 -6.49 8.17
CA ALA A 95 2.08 -6.23 7.35
C ALA A 95 2.71 -7.51 6.80
N THR A 96 2.67 -8.64 7.54
CA THR A 96 3.16 -9.93 7.02
C THR A 96 2.37 -10.35 5.78
N ALA A 97 1.04 -10.25 5.83
CA ALA A 97 0.19 -10.53 4.68
C ALA A 97 0.50 -9.59 3.50
N VAL A 98 0.50 -8.26 3.73
CA VAL A 98 0.77 -7.25 2.69
C VAL A 98 2.14 -7.46 2.04
N VAL A 99 3.20 -7.60 2.84
CA VAL A 99 4.57 -7.78 2.32
C VAL A 99 4.71 -9.12 1.59
N SER A 100 4.01 -10.17 2.03
CA SER A 100 4.04 -11.46 1.34
C SER A 100 3.38 -11.44 -0.03
N ILE A 101 2.33 -10.62 -0.22
CA ILE A 101 1.72 -10.43 -1.55
C ILE A 101 2.74 -9.79 -2.51
N LEU A 102 3.56 -8.87 -2.00
CA LEU A 102 4.59 -8.19 -2.78
C LEU A 102 5.76 -9.12 -3.13
N VAL A 103 6.43 -9.70 -2.12
CA VAL A 103 7.75 -10.33 -2.30
C VAL A 103 7.86 -11.75 -1.76
N GLY A 104 6.82 -12.31 -1.14
CA GLY A 104 6.94 -13.59 -0.46
C GLY A 104 7.31 -14.74 -1.41
N GLU A 105 8.20 -15.63 -0.99
CA GLU A 105 8.56 -16.84 -1.75
C GLU A 105 8.66 -18.06 -0.86
N ASP A 106 7.84 -19.07 -1.14
CA ASP A 106 7.89 -20.37 -0.48
C ASP A 106 7.56 -21.48 -1.48
N PRO A 107 8.59 -22.05 -2.13
CA PRO A 107 8.40 -23.12 -3.10
C PRO A 107 7.74 -24.37 -2.51
N ALA A 108 7.90 -24.63 -1.20
CA ALA A 108 7.30 -25.81 -0.57
C ALA A 108 5.77 -25.67 -0.42
N ALA A 109 5.27 -24.43 -0.38
CA ALA A 109 3.85 -24.12 -0.28
C ALA A 109 3.26 -23.63 -1.62
N ASP A 110 4.00 -23.73 -2.74
CA ASP A 110 3.61 -23.17 -4.04
C ASP A 110 3.13 -21.72 -3.90
N TYR A 111 3.96 -20.87 -3.29
CA TYR A 111 3.65 -19.47 -3.02
C TYR A 111 4.71 -18.55 -3.60
N SER A 112 4.27 -17.56 -4.37
CA SER A 112 5.10 -16.48 -4.90
C SER A 112 4.32 -15.16 -4.86
N GLY A 113 5.00 -14.09 -4.45
CA GLY A 113 4.52 -12.72 -4.56
C GLY A 113 4.65 -12.17 -5.98
N LEU A 114 4.25 -10.92 -6.15
CA LEU A 114 4.19 -10.27 -7.46
C LEU A 114 5.57 -9.81 -7.99
N ILE A 115 6.46 -9.40 -7.08
CA ILE A 115 7.77 -8.82 -7.39
C ILE A 115 8.88 -9.43 -6.52
N PRO A 116 9.05 -10.77 -6.51
CA PRO A 116 10.09 -11.42 -5.71
C PRO A 116 11.48 -10.86 -6.02
N GLY A 117 12.28 -10.60 -4.98
CA GLY A 117 13.60 -9.96 -5.10
C GLY A 117 13.61 -8.43 -5.13
N ALA A 118 12.45 -7.76 -4.98
CA ALA A 118 12.41 -6.33 -4.68
C ALA A 118 12.94 -6.03 -3.28
N GLN A 119 13.54 -4.85 -3.12
CA GLN A 119 13.93 -4.33 -1.81
C GLN A 119 12.73 -3.62 -1.17
N ILE A 120 12.24 -4.17 -0.07
CA ILE A 120 11.15 -3.60 0.72
C ILE A 120 11.72 -2.75 1.86
N TYR A 121 11.15 -1.56 2.02
CA TYR A 121 11.37 -0.66 3.15
C TYR A 121 10.08 -0.61 3.97
N ALA A 122 10.01 -1.41 5.03
CA ALA A 122 8.82 -1.53 5.86
C ALA A 122 8.90 -0.58 7.06
N ALA A 123 8.01 0.41 7.10
CA ALA A 123 7.83 1.32 8.22
C ALA A 123 6.64 0.86 9.06
N ASN A 124 6.91 0.40 10.28
CA ASN A 124 5.85 0.20 11.26
C ASN A 124 5.45 1.56 11.85
N ILE A 125 4.16 1.89 11.80
CA ILE A 125 3.62 3.08 12.49
C ILE A 125 2.60 2.73 13.57
N PHE A 126 2.19 1.46 13.66
CA PHE A 126 1.17 1.02 14.61
C PHE A 126 1.77 0.42 15.88
N SER A 127 1.09 0.70 16.99
CA SER A 127 1.23 -0.03 18.25
C SER A 127 -0.16 -0.50 18.69
N LEU A 128 -0.24 -1.44 19.62
CA LEU A 128 -1.50 -1.83 20.24
C LEU A 128 -1.73 -1.03 21.54
N ASP A 129 -2.93 -0.48 21.68
CA ASP A 129 -3.40 0.11 22.93
C ASP A 129 -3.60 -0.98 24.01
N LYS A 130 -3.93 -0.57 25.25
CA LYS A 130 -4.15 -1.52 26.37
C LYS A 130 -5.32 -2.49 26.13
N SER A 131 -6.23 -2.17 25.21
CA SER A 131 -7.35 -3.00 24.79
C SER A 131 -7.01 -3.88 23.58
N GLY A 132 -5.76 -3.83 23.09
CA GLY A 132 -5.31 -4.61 21.94
C GLY A 132 -5.70 -4.01 20.59
N ARG A 133 -6.16 -2.75 20.54
CA ARG A 133 -6.54 -2.09 19.29
C ARG A 133 -5.34 -1.38 18.67
N PRO A 134 -5.13 -1.49 17.34
CA PRO A 134 -4.13 -0.69 16.65
C PRO A 134 -4.34 0.80 16.92
N GLN A 135 -3.25 1.52 17.13
CA GLN A 135 -3.23 2.97 17.26
C GLN A 135 -1.98 3.53 16.57
N THR A 136 -2.14 4.66 15.91
CA THR A 136 -1.06 5.47 15.34
C THR A 136 -1.48 6.94 15.32
N ASN A 137 -0.57 7.82 14.91
CA ASN A 137 -0.82 9.25 14.77
C ASN A 137 -0.16 9.79 13.49
N ALA A 138 -0.55 11.00 13.08
CA ALA A 138 -0.02 11.63 11.87
C ALA A 138 1.51 11.85 11.95
N PHE A 139 2.08 12.07 13.13
CA PHE A 139 3.53 12.28 13.27
C PHE A 139 4.34 11.01 12.96
N ALA A 140 3.89 9.85 13.41
CA ALA A 140 4.49 8.56 13.06
C ALA A 140 4.44 8.32 11.54
N MET A 141 3.31 8.63 10.91
CA MET A 141 3.15 8.57 9.46
C MET A 141 4.15 9.49 8.74
N ILE A 142 4.23 10.76 9.14
CA ILE A 142 5.07 11.75 8.46
C ILE A 142 6.56 11.40 8.60
N ARG A 143 7.02 10.92 9.78
CA ARG A 143 8.40 10.42 9.94
C ARG A 143 8.70 9.19 9.08
N ALA A 144 7.73 8.30 8.92
CA ALA A 144 7.87 7.14 8.05
C ALA A 144 7.99 7.57 6.57
N LEU A 145 7.16 8.50 6.12
CA LEU A 145 7.21 9.09 4.78
C LEU A 145 8.54 9.80 4.50
N ASP A 146 9.04 10.58 5.46
CA ASP A 146 10.35 11.23 5.40
C ASP A 146 11.49 10.22 5.21
N TRP A 147 11.51 9.17 6.04
CA TRP A 147 12.49 8.11 5.92
C TRP A 147 12.44 7.41 4.57
N LEU A 148 11.24 7.04 4.09
CA LEU A 148 11.07 6.39 2.79
C LEU A 148 11.56 7.26 1.63
N ALA A 149 11.36 8.58 1.71
CA ALA A 149 11.92 9.52 0.74
C ALA A 149 13.45 9.50 0.76
N GLY A 150 14.06 9.54 1.95
CA GLY A 150 15.51 9.42 2.14
C GLY A 150 16.08 8.09 1.63
N GLU A 151 15.30 7.01 1.72
CA GLU A 151 15.61 5.69 1.15
C GLU A 151 15.35 5.61 -0.37
N ASN A 152 14.94 6.70 -1.02
CA ASN A 152 14.73 6.76 -2.47
C ASN A 152 13.81 5.65 -3.00
N VAL A 153 12.72 5.33 -2.28
CA VAL A 153 11.72 4.38 -2.79
C VAL A 153 10.91 5.00 -3.92
N GLY A 154 10.58 4.25 -4.97
CA GLY A 154 9.80 4.79 -6.09
C GLY A 154 8.29 4.81 -5.81
N VAL A 155 7.81 3.77 -5.12
CA VAL A 155 6.40 3.55 -4.78
C VAL A 155 6.25 3.33 -3.28
N ILE A 156 5.21 3.90 -2.69
CA ILE A 156 4.85 3.78 -1.27
C ILE A 156 3.44 3.19 -1.18
N ASN A 157 3.33 1.99 -0.61
CA ASN A 157 2.08 1.31 -0.30
C ASN A 157 1.58 1.72 1.09
N LEU A 158 0.36 2.25 1.16
CA LEU A 158 -0.35 2.60 2.40
C LEU A 158 -1.63 1.78 2.51
N SER A 159 -1.58 0.66 3.23
CA SER A 159 -2.75 -0.18 3.48
C SER A 159 -3.50 0.26 4.75
N ILE A 160 -3.73 1.57 4.86
CA ILE A 160 -4.31 2.24 6.04
C ILE A 160 -5.42 3.21 5.61
N ALA A 161 -6.32 3.54 6.52
CA ALA A 161 -7.37 4.51 6.30
C ALA A 161 -7.64 5.33 7.56
N GLY A 162 -8.09 6.57 7.40
CA GLY A 162 -8.37 7.46 8.51
C GLY A 162 -9.01 8.79 8.08
N PRO A 163 -9.16 9.73 9.01
CA PRO A 163 -9.70 11.06 8.75
C PRO A 163 -8.74 11.94 7.93
N PRO A 164 -9.24 13.03 7.31
CA PRO A 164 -8.39 14.00 6.60
C PRO A 164 -7.44 14.72 7.55
N SER A 165 -6.29 15.17 7.05
CA SER A 165 -5.23 15.89 7.75
C SER A 165 -4.43 16.72 6.75
N ASP A 166 -4.56 18.05 6.85
CA ASP A 166 -3.91 19.01 5.95
C ASP A 166 -2.38 18.87 5.93
N ALA A 167 -1.81 18.52 7.08
CA ALA A 167 -0.37 18.26 7.20
C ALA A 167 0.04 17.04 6.37
N LEU A 168 -0.72 15.95 6.45
CA LEU A 168 -0.45 14.75 5.67
C LEU A 168 -0.65 15.02 4.16
N GLU A 169 -1.70 15.75 3.78
CA GLU A 169 -1.94 16.13 2.38
C GLU A 169 -0.74 16.90 1.80
N THR A 170 -0.25 17.90 2.54
CA THR A 170 0.91 18.72 2.14
C THR A 170 2.16 17.85 1.94
N VAL A 171 2.43 16.92 2.86
CA VAL A 171 3.59 16.02 2.75
C VAL A 171 3.46 15.08 1.55
N LEU A 172 2.27 14.49 1.34
CA LEU A 172 2.00 13.59 0.23
C LEU A 172 2.07 14.30 -1.13
N GLN A 173 1.60 15.55 -1.21
CA GLN A 173 1.75 16.38 -2.39
C GLN A 173 3.23 16.62 -2.73
N ARG A 174 4.05 17.00 -1.74
CA ARG A 174 5.50 17.20 -1.95
C ARG A 174 6.22 15.92 -2.35
N LEU A 175 5.81 14.78 -1.82
CA LEU A 175 6.35 13.47 -2.25
C LEU A 175 6.02 13.19 -3.71
N ALA A 176 4.77 13.45 -4.13
CA ALA A 176 4.34 13.28 -5.51
C ALA A 176 5.10 14.21 -6.47
N GLU A 177 5.31 15.48 -6.09
CA GLU A 177 6.12 16.46 -6.84
C GLU A 177 7.59 16.03 -6.99
N ARG A 178 8.10 15.23 -6.05
CA ARG A 178 9.43 14.61 -6.09
C ARG A 178 9.44 13.23 -6.74
N GLY A 179 8.34 12.82 -7.36
CA GLY A 179 8.22 11.59 -8.14
C GLY A 179 8.04 10.30 -7.32
N HIS A 180 7.70 10.42 -6.03
CA HIS A 180 7.26 9.27 -5.25
C HIS A 180 5.78 8.99 -5.54
N GLN A 181 5.46 7.76 -5.93
CA GLN A 181 4.08 7.35 -6.16
C GLN A 181 3.49 6.78 -4.88
N VAL A 182 2.40 7.35 -4.38
CA VAL A 182 1.72 6.86 -3.18
C VAL A 182 0.44 6.16 -3.59
N VAL A 183 0.25 4.94 -3.10
CA VAL A 183 -0.90 4.08 -3.39
C VAL A 183 -1.56 3.71 -2.07
N ALA A 184 -2.87 3.95 -1.95
CA ALA A 184 -3.59 3.75 -0.69
C ALA A 184 -4.92 3.02 -0.85
N ALA A 185 -5.30 2.29 0.20
CA ALA A 185 -6.59 1.60 0.29
C ALA A 185 -7.75 2.61 0.45
N VAL A 186 -8.85 2.45 -0.30
CA VAL A 186 -10.01 3.37 -0.21
C VAL A 186 -10.88 3.18 1.04
N GLY A 187 -10.75 2.04 1.73
CA GLY A 187 -11.50 1.75 2.96
C GLY A 187 -12.47 0.58 2.83
N ASN A 188 -12.88 0.04 3.98
CA ASN A 188 -13.73 -1.15 4.12
C ASN A 188 -15.01 -0.90 4.95
N ASP A 189 -15.49 0.35 5.00
CA ASP A 189 -16.62 0.78 5.83
C ASP A 189 -17.97 0.71 5.10
N GLY A 190 -17.92 0.37 3.81
CA GLY A 190 -19.08 0.08 2.98
C GLY A 190 -19.32 1.11 1.87
N PRO A 191 -20.15 0.77 0.88
CA PRO A 191 -20.36 1.58 -0.33
C PRO A 191 -20.85 3.02 -0.10
N ALA A 192 -21.49 3.28 1.04
CA ALA A 192 -22.06 4.58 1.40
C ALA A 192 -21.23 5.32 2.46
N ALA A 193 -20.10 4.76 2.90
CA ALA A 193 -19.21 5.40 3.85
C ALA A 193 -18.58 6.67 3.23
N PRO A 194 -18.27 7.69 4.04
CA PRO A 194 -17.54 8.86 3.56
C PRO A 194 -16.15 8.46 3.03
N PRO A 195 -15.53 9.29 2.18
CA PRO A 195 -14.15 9.10 1.75
C PRO A 195 -13.22 8.99 2.96
N LEU A 196 -12.25 8.07 2.87
CA LEU A 196 -11.18 7.94 3.86
C LEU A 196 -9.84 8.34 3.24
N TYR A 197 -8.95 8.79 4.11
CA TYR A 197 -7.65 9.33 3.77
C TYR A 197 -6.55 8.36 4.20
N PRO A 198 -5.43 8.25 3.46
CA PRO A 198 -4.98 9.19 2.43
C PRO A 198 -5.49 8.92 1.01
N ALA A 199 -6.24 7.84 0.76
CA ALA A 199 -6.71 7.50 -0.59
C ALA A 199 -7.58 8.58 -1.25
N ALA A 200 -8.25 9.43 -0.45
CA ALA A 200 -9.04 10.55 -0.95
C ALA A 200 -8.25 11.82 -1.31
N TYR A 201 -6.93 11.88 -1.07
CA TYR A 201 -6.11 12.99 -1.55
C TYR A 201 -5.79 12.86 -3.04
N GLN A 202 -5.84 13.97 -3.76
CA GLN A 202 -5.59 13.99 -5.21
C GLN A 202 -4.19 13.51 -5.60
N SER A 203 -3.19 13.66 -4.73
CA SER A 203 -1.81 13.20 -4.97
C SER A 203 -1.63 11.69 -4.80
N VAL A 204 -2.64 10.99 -4.26
CA VAL A 204 -2.60 9.57 -3.92
C VAL A 204 -3.44 8.77 -4.88
N THR A 205 -2.96 7.60 -5.28
CA THR A 205 -3.75 6.65 -6.07
C THR A 205 -4.62 5.80 -5.14
N GLY A 206 -5.94 5.97 -5.22
CA GLY A 206 -6.91 5.21 -4.43
C GLY A 206 -7.23 3.84 -5.04
N VAL A 207 -7.11 2.78 -4.24
CA VAL A 207 -7.29 1.39 -4.67
C VAL A 207 -8.51 0.73 -4.02
N THR A 208 -9.42 0.25 -4.86
CA THR A 208 -10.56 -0.60 -4.48
C THR A 208 -10.26 -2.08 -4.74
N ALA A 209 -11.05 -2.97 -4.13
CA ALA A 209 -10.87 -4.41 -4.23
C ALA A 209 -11.95 -5.07 -5.10
N VAL A 210 -11.53 -6.06 -5.90
CA VAL A 210 -12.41 -7.00 -6.60
C VAL A 210 -12.09 -8.44 -6.24
N ASP A 211 -13.01 -9.36 -6.50
CA ASP A 211 -12.73 -10.80 -6.53
C ASP A 211 -12.22 -11.26 -7.90
N LEU A 212 -11.85 -12.53 -8.02
CA LEU A 212 -11.35 -13.12 -9.27
C LEU A 212 -12.37 -13.11 -10.42
N ASN A 213 -13.65 -12.87 -10.14
CA ASN A 213 -14.71 -12.74 -11.14
C ASN A 213 -15.01 -11.27 -11.44
N ASN A 214 -14.11 -10.35 -11.07
CA ASN A 214 -14.23 -8.90 -11.22
C ASN A 214 -15.44 -8.30 -10.49
N ARG A 215 -15.99 -8.99 -9.48
CA ARG A 215 -17.08 -8.46 -8.67
C ARG A 215 -16.49 -7.53 -7.60
N PRO A 216 -17.11 -6.35 -7.36
CA PRO A 216 -16.59 -5.39 -6.41
C PRO A 216 -16.69 -5.95 -4.99
N TYR A 217 -15.69 -5.66 -4.16
CA TYR A 217 -15.73 -6.01 -2.76
C TYR A 217 -16.87 -5.27 -2.07
N ARG A 218 -17.78 -6.03 -1.44
CA ARG A 218 -19.03 -5.51 -0.87
C ARG A 218 -18.84 -4.43 0.19
N ARG A 219 -17.69 -4.44 0.90
CA ARG A 219 -17.38 -3.46 1.95
C ARG A 219 -16.50 -2.31 1.47
N ALA A 220 -16.03 -2.32 0.22
CA ALA A 220 -15.19 -1.23 -0.27
C ALA A 220 -15.96 0.09 -0.28
N ASN A 221 -15.31 1.15 0.20
CA ASN A 221 -15.81 2.52 0.05
C ASN A 221 -15.87 2.87 -1.45
N ARG A 222 -16.78 3.77 -1.82
CA ARG A 222 -17.00 4.21 -3.20
C ARG A 222 -16.95 5.72 -3.28
N GLY A 223 -16.53 6.24 -4.42
CA GLY A 223 -16.55 7.66 -4.68
C GLY A 223 -15.55 8.12 -5.72
N ALA A 224 -15.46 9.43 -5.89
CA ALA A 224 -14.56 10.05 -6.86
C ALA A 224 -13.07 9.88 -6.53
N HIS A 225 -12.72 9.32 -5.37
CA HIS A 225 -11.35 9.02 -4.94
C HIS A 225 -10.87 7.61 -5.34
N VAL A 226 -11.73 6.80 -5.96
CA VAL A 226 -11.33 5.48 -6.46
C VAL A 226 -10.65 5.67 -7.82
N ASP A 227 -9.40 5.23 -7.96
CA ASP A 227 -8.65 5.33 -9.21
C ASP A 227 -8.51 3.99 -9.91
N TYR A 228 -8.17 2.91 -9.19
CA TYR A 228 -8.01 1.59 -9.80
C TYR A 228 -8.61 0.49 -8.93
N ALA A 229 -9.18 -0.51 -9.59
CA ALA A 229 -9.51 -1.79 -8.98
C ALA A 229 -8.35 -2.77 -9.09
N ALA A 230 -8.16 -3.57 -8.04
CA ALA A 230 -7.26 -4.72 -8.06
C ALA A 230 -7.84 -5.89 -7.24
N PRO A 231 -7.39 -7.13 -7.48
CA PRO A 231 -7.80 -8.27 -6.68
C PRO A 231 -7.42 -8.07 -5.22
N GLY A 232 -8.41 -8.17 -4.35
CA GLY A 232 -8.22 -8.05 -2.90
C GLY A 232 -9.22 -8.87 -2.10
N VAL A 233 -9.97 -9.76 -2.75
CA VAL A 233 -10.96 -10.62 -2.10
C VAL A 233 -10.46 -12.07 -2.11
N ARG A 234 -10.35 -12.65 -0.92
CA ARG A 234 -9.83 -14.01 -0.67
C ARG A 234 -8.42 -14.25 -1.21
N LEU A 235 -7.57 -13.24 -1.24
CA LEU A 235 -6.19 -13.38 -1.72
C LEU A 235 -5.36 -14.14 -0.69
N ARG A 236 -4.71 -15.22 -1.12
CA ARG A 236 -3.82 -16.01 -0.26
C ARG A 236 -2.59 -15.18 0.10
N ALA A 237 -2.27 -15.09 1.39
CA ALA A 237 -1.10 -14.37 1.90
C ALA A 237 -0.56 -15.03 3.17
N ALA A 238 0.66 -14.69 3.55
CA ALA A 238 1.30 -15.19 4.76
C ALA A 238 0.66 -14.61 6.03
N GLN A 239 0.52 -15.45 7.05
CA GLN A 239 0.12 -15.05 8.39
C GLN A 239 1.33 -15.08 9.33
N SER A 240 1.34 -14.20 10.33
CA SER A 240 2.51 -14.01 11.21
C SER A 240 2.93 -15.24 12.02
N ASP A 241 2.05 -16.23 12.19
CA ASP A 241 2.29 -17.48 12.92
C ASP A 241 2.84 -18.62 12.04
N GLY A 242 3.14 -18.36 10.76
CA GLY A 242 3.88 -19.28 9.89
C GLY A 242 3.04 -20.03 8.85
N HIS A 243 1.72 -19.83 8.81
CA HIS A 243 0.86 -20.43 7.79
C HIS A 243 0.39 -19.40 6.75
N TYR A 244 -0.35 -19.87 5.74
CA TYR A 244 -1.00 -19.02 4.75
C TYR A 244 -2.50 -19.06 4.94
N ASP A 245 -3.15 -17.92 4.80
CA ASP A 245 -4.61 -17.79 4.85
C ASP A 245 -5.10 -16.90 3.71
N ALA A 246 -6.41 -16.86 3.48
CA ALA A 246 -7.01 -15.87 2.60
C ALA A 246 -7.34 -14.58 3.33
N PHE A 247 -7.08 -13.48 2.66
CA PHE A 247 -7.34 -12.15 3.14
C PHE A 247 -8.25 -11.40 2.19
N THR A 248 -9.19 -10.64 2.74
CA THR A 248 -10.18 -9.87 2.00
C THR A 248 -10.19 -8.42 2.47
N GLY A 249 -10.05 -7.47 1.55
CA GLY A 249 -10.05 -6.04 1.85
C GLY A 249 -9.30 -5.21 0.82
N THR A 250 -9.58 -3.91 0.78
CA THR A 250 -8.84 -2.97 -0.08
C THR A 250 -7.36 -2.93 0.27
N SER A 251 -6.99 -3.15 1.54
CA SER A 251 -5.61 -3.29 2.02
C SER A 251 -4.78 -4.33 1.28
N PHE A 252 -5.41 -5.40 0.78
CA PHE A 252 -4.75 -6.49 0.06
C PHE A 252 -4.76 -6.28 -1.47
N ALA A 253 -5.60 -5.37 -1.96
CA ALA A 253 -5.57 -4.89 -3.35
C ALA A 253 -4.48 -3.82 -3.55
N THR A 254 -4.24 -2.95 -2.57
CA THR A 254 -3.19 -1.90 -2.60
C THR A 254 -1.78 -2.42 -2.97
N PRO A 255 -1.27 -3.54 -2.40
CA PRO A 255 0.05 -4.06 -2.77
C PRO A 255 0.09 -4.54 -4.22
N VAL A 256 -1.05 -4.97 -4.79
CA VAL A 256 -1.12 -5.34 -6.20
C VAL A 256 -0.85 -4.14 -7.10
N VAL A 257 -1.59 -3.04 -6.92
CA VAL A 257 -1.37 -1.80 -7.68
C VAL A 257 0.05 -1.26 -7.47
N SER A 258 0.54 -1.29 -6.22
CA SER A 258 1.90 -0.85 -5.88
C SER A 258 2.98 -1.66 -6.62
N ALA A 259 2.82 -2.97 -6.73
CA ALA A 259 3.73 -3.83 -7.48
C ALA A 259 3.73 -3.51 -8.98
N LEU A 260 2.55 -3.29 -9.59
CA LEU A 260 2.47 -2.94 -11.00
C LEU A 260 3.07 -1.56 -11.30
N PHE A 261 2.85 -0.58 -10.42
CA PHE A 261 3.50 0.73 -10.51
C PHE A 261 5.02 0.61 -10.42
N ALA A 262 5.51 -0.23 -9.51
CA ALA A 262 6.94 -0.43 -9.34
C ALA A 262 7.59 -1.16 -10.53
N LEU A 263 6.90 -2.12 -11.13
CA LEU A 263 7.35 -2.79 -12.36
C LEU A 263 7.38 -1.85 -13.57
N GLN A 264 6.41 -0.94 -13.67
CA GLN A 264 6.38 0.08 -14.74
C GLN A 264 7.44 1.16 -14.53
N ALA A 265 7.77 1.46 -13.28
CA ALA A 265 8.74 2.49 -12.95
C ALA A 265 10.15 2.17 -13.49
N LYS A 266 10.54 0.92 -13.79
CA LYS A 266 11.85 0.43 -14.31
C LYS A 266 13.11 0.88 -13.50
N THR A 267 13.21 2.13 -13.02
CA THR A 267 14.16 2.63 -12.01
C THR A 267 13.52 3.69 -11.11
N ALA A 268 14.10 3.94 -9.92
CA ALA A 268 13.68 5.07 -9.06
C ALA A 268 13.89 6.44 -9.73
N SER A 269 14.79 6.54 -10.71
CA SER A 269 15.04 7.75 -11.49
C SER A 269 13.97 7.99 -12.55
N ASP A 270 13.41 6.93 -13.12
CA ASP A 270 12.31 7.01 -14.09
C ASP A 270 10.97 7.36 -13.40
N ALA A 271 10.74 6.88 -12.16
CA ALA A 271 9.64 7.36 -11.32
C ALA A 271 9.74 8.87 -11.04
N ARG A 272 10.96 9.41 -10.94
CA ARG A 272 11.27 10.83 -10.67
C ARG A 272 11.22 11.74 -11.90
N ASN A 273 11.52 11.22 -13.09
CA ASN A 273 11.65 12.00 -14.32
C ASN A 273 10.43 11.93 -15.25
N ALA A 274 9.38 11.18 -14.89
CA ALA A 274 8.16 11.07 -15.70
C ALA A 274 7.26 12.31 -15.56
N ALA A 275 7.52 13.35 -16.35
CA ALA A 275 6.58 14.46 -16.58
C ALA A 275 5.24 13.99 -17.19
N THR A 276 5.18 12.76 -17.69
CA THR A 276 3.96 12.04 -18.05
C THR A 276 4.08 10.61 -17.53
N LYS A 277 3.34 10.28 -16.47
CA LYS A 277 3.13 8.88 -16.06
C LYS A 277 2.66 8.11 -17.30
N PRO A 278 3.32 7.05 -17.78
CA PRO A 278 2.63 6.11 -18.65
C PRO A 278 1.46 5.58 -17.83
N ALA A 279 0.23 5.94 -18.22
CA ALA A 279 -0.94 5.45 -17.52
C ALA A 279 -0.91 3.92 -17.57
N PRO A 280 -1.08 3.22 -16.42
CA PRO A 280 -1.13 1.77 -16.42
C PRO A 280 -2.26 1.33 -17.36
N LYS A 281 -2.09 0.18 -18.02
CA LYS A 281 -3.22 -0.42 -18.74
C LYS A 281 -4.26 -0.85 -17.71
N TYR A 282 -5.52 -0.82 -18.11
CA TYR A 282 -6.62 -1.28 -17.29
C TYR A 282 -7.70 -1.92 -18.16
N LEU A 283 -8.43 -2.85 -17.56
CA LEU A 283 -9.69 -3.36 -18.08
C LEU A 283 -10.81 -2.54 -17.45
N ASP A 284 -11.52 -1.77 -18.26
CA ASP A 284 -12.69 -1.02 -17.81
C ASP A 284 -13.78 -1.97 -17.30
N LEU A 285 -14.32 -1.69 -16.11
CA LEU A 285 -15.31 -2.51 -15.42
C LEU A 285 -16.47 -1.62 -14.99
N GLY A 286 -17.68 -2.14 -15.04
CA GLY A 286 -18.87 -1.37 -14.66
C GLY A 286 -19.38 -0.51 -15.80
N GLU A 287 -19.65 0.76 -15.51
CA GLU A 287 -20.11 1.72 -16.51
C GLU A 287 -18.91 2.21 -17.34
N PRO A 288 -19.07 2.43 -18.67
CA PRO A 288 -17.96 2.86 -19.50
C PRO A 288 -17.28 4.15 -19.00
N GLY A 289 -15.95 4.10 -18.87
CA GLY A 289 -15.13 5.20 -18.38
C GLY A 289 -14.93 5.17 -16.87
N ARG A 290 -14.43 6.27 -16.31
CA ARG A 290 -14.14 6.32 -14.87
C ARG A 290 -15.42 6.36 -14.06
N ASP A 291 -15.60 5.40 -13.15
CA ASP A 291 -16.73 5.33 -12.24
C ASP A 291 -16.33 5.37 -10.75
N THR A 292 -17.31 5.34 -9.85
CA THR A 292 -17.09 5.44 -8.39
C THR A 292 -16.84 4.10 -7.71
N ILE A 293 -16.96 2.98 -8.45
CA ILE A 293 -16.87 1.61 -7.94
C ILE A 293 -15.49 1.01 -8.26
N PHE A 294 -15.04 1.16 -9.50
CA PHE A 294 -13.83 0.58 -10.06
C PHE A 294 -12.78 1.64 -10.45
N GLY A 295 -13.12 2.93 -10.38
CA GLY A 295 -12.25 3.98 -10.86
C GLY A 295 -12.11 3.88 -12.37
N TYR A 296 -10.88 3.87 -12.89
CA TYR A 296 -10.61 3.60 -14.30
C TYR A 296 -10.84 2.12 -14.68
N GLY A 297 -10.89 1.20 -13.72
CA GLY A 297 -11.06 -0.22 -13.96
C GLY A 297 -10.00 -1.09 -13.29
N LEU A 298 -10.01 -2.38 -13.62
CA LEU A 298 -9.05 -3.37 -13.13
C LEU A 298 -7.67 -3.11 -13.73
N ILE A 299 -6.69 -2.77 -12.90
CA ILE A 299 -5.33 -2.51 -13.35
C ILE A 299 -4.69 -3.75 -14.01
N GLN A 300 -3.82 -3.53 -15.01
CA GLN A 300 -3.11 -4.56 -15.76
C GLN A 300 -1.66 -4.11 -16.01
N LEU A 301 -0.71 -5.03 -16.13
CA LEU A 301 0.57 -4.71 -16.77
C LEU A 301 0.41 -4.66 -18.27
N ALA A 302 1.10 -3.72 -18.90
CA ALA A 302 1.35 -3.80 -20.33
C ALA A 302 2.18 -5.07 -20.59
N ARG A 303 1.58 -6.10 -21.20
CA ARG A 303 2.38 -7.18 -21.80
C ARG A 303 3.31 -6.52 -22.83
N GLU A 304 4.61 -6.55 -22.59
CA GLU A 304 5.58 -6.38 -23.69
C GLU A 304 5.34 -7.58 -24.62
N HIS A 305 4.70 -7.35 -25.76
CA HIS A 305 4.72 -8.32 -26.85
C HIS A 305 6.20 -8.46 -27.24
N ASN A 306 6.82 -9.56 -26.87
CA ASN A 306 8.07 -9.95 -27.51
C ASN A 306 7.66 -10.52 -28.89
N PRO A 307 8.02 -9.86 -30.00
CA PRO A 307 7.69 -10.35 -31.34
C PRO A 307 8.34 -11.70 -31.65
#